data_AF-A0A2U9IR79-F1
#
_entry.id   AF-A0A2U9IR79-F1
#
_cell.length_a   1.000
_cell.length_b   1.000
_cell.length_c   1.000
_cell.angle_alpha   90.00
_cell.angle_beta   90.00
_cell.angle_gamma   90.00
#
_symmetry.space_group_name_H-M   'P 1'
#
loop_
_entity.id
_entity.type
_entity.pdbx_description
1 polymer ?
#
loop_
_entity_poly.entity_id
_entity_poly.type
_entity_poly.pdbx_seq_one_letter_code
_entity_poly.pdbx_strand_id
1 'polypeptide(L)'
;MLVIHFTIGFMSSRGTTIPSHLGKPTAVYEIAYYLVLLLSVGVALLIPVLLYLLVHLLGGVAYVLNVTKGRDVSKYLFYYAIYEFVEAGFLLFVIYIMVRS
;
A
#
# COMPACT_ATOMS: atom_id res chain seq x y z
N MET A 1 -7.09 -1.33 -6.30
CA MET A 1 -5.76 -1.44 -5.67
C MET A 1 -4.62 -0.93 -6.56
N LEU A 2 -4.36 -1.53 -7.73
CA LEU A 2 -3.28 -1.05 -8.63
C LEU A 2 -3.34 0.45 -8.93
N VAL A 3 -4.52 0.96 -9.30
CA VAL A 3 -4.72 2.40 -9.58
C VAL A 3 -4.32 3.27 -8.39
N ILE A 4 -4.59 2.81 -7.16
CA ILE A 4 -4.25 3.54 -5.94
C ILE A 4 -2.74 3.64 -5.80
N HIS A 5 -2.02 2.51 -5.80
CA HIS A 5 -0.57 2.49 -5.69
C HIS A 5 0.14 3.25 -6.81
N PHE A 6 -0.31 3.11 -8.07
CA PHE A 6 0.26 3.89 -9.16
C PHE A 6 0.02 5.39 -8.99
N THR A 7 -1.18 5.78 -8.56
CA THR A 7 -1.52 7.20 -8.33
C THR A 7 -0.70 7.78 -7.18
N ILE A 8 -0.66 7.10 -6.04
CA ILE A 8 0.09 7.53 -4.85
C ILE A 8 1.58 7.53 -5.13
N GLY A 9 2.11 6.50 -5.81
CA GLY A 9 3.50 6.44 -6.23
C GLY A 9 3.87 7.60 -7.15
N PHE A 10 3.04 7.89 -8.16
CA PHE A 10 3.26 9.03 -9.06
C PHE A 10 3.22 10.38 -8.33
N MET A 11 2.22 10.61 -7.47
CA MET A 11 2.13 11.80 -6.64
C MET A 11 3.38 11.96 -5.75
N SER A 12 3.80 10.88 -5.10
CA SER A 12 4.91 10.87 -4.15
C SER A 12 6.26 11.10 -4.85
N SER A 13 6.44 10.56 -6.06
CA SER A 13 7.62 10.84 -6.89
C SER A 13 7.76 12.31 -7.28
N ARG A 14 6.65 13.06 -7.26
CA ARG A 14 6.60 14.51 -7.52
C ARG A 14 6.62 15.33 -6.23
N GLY A 15 6.86 14.71 -5.08
CA GLY A 15 6.91 15.39 -3.78
C GLY A 15 5.53 15.78 -3.24
N THR A 16 4.46 15.16 -3.71
CA THR A 16 3.09 15.39 -3.23
C THR A 16 2.52 14.15 -2.56
N THR A 17 1.54 14.31 -1.69
CA THR A 17 0.90 13.18 -0.99
C THR A 17 -0.62 13.27 -1.11
N ILE A 18 -1.31 12.17 -0.82
CA ILE A 18 -2.77 12.14 -0.84
C ILE A 18 -3.32 13.00 0.31
N PRO A 19 -4.37 13.82 0.07
CA PRO A 19 -5.05 14.53 1.13
C PRO A 19 -5.59 13.58 2.20
N SER A 20 -5.51 13.96 3.48
CA SER A 20 -5.84 13.08 4.61
C SER A 20 -7.28 12.57 4.63
N HIS A 21 -8.24 13.34 4.10
CA HIS A 21 -9.63 12.93 3.98
C HIS A 21 -9.85 11.79 2.97
N LEU A 22 -8.95 11.64 1.99
CA LEU A 22 -8.93 10.50 1.07
C LEU A 22 -8.00 9.39 1.56
N GLY A 23 -6.84 9.76 2.13
CA GLY A 23 -5.85 8.80 2.62
C GLY A 23 -6.37 7.88 3.72
N LYS A 24 -7.21 8.37 4.64
CA LYS A 24 -7.77 7.54 5.73
C LYS A 24 -8.70 6.44 5.20
N PRO A 25 -9.73 6.75 4.37
CA PRO A 25 -10.51 5.72 3.70
C PRO A 25 -9.66 4.77 2.85
N THR A 26 -8.69 5.29 2.11
CA THR A 26 -7.78 4.47 1.29
C THR A 26 -7.01 3.46 2.13
N ALA A 27 -6.42 3.86 3.25
CA ALA A 27 -5.69 2.96 4.14
C ALA A 27 -6.59 1.83 4.72
N VAL A 28 -7.83 2.15 5.10
CA VAL A 28 -8.79 1.13 5.57
C VAL A 28 -9.13 0.15 4.45
N TYR A 29 -9.35 0.66 3.24
CA TYR A 29 -9.58 -0.16 2.06
C TYR A 29 -8.38 -1.07 1.72
N GLU A 30 -7.15 -0.55 1.84
CA GLU A 30 -5.92 -1.31 1.63
C GLU A 30 -5.76 -2.47 2.61
N ILE A 31 -5.97 -2.22 3.91
CA ILE A 31 -5.96 -3.26 4.94
C ILE A 31 -7.01 -4.34 4.64
N ALA A 32 -8.25 -3.93 4.34
CA ALA A 32 -9.34 -4.86 4.04
C ALA A 32 -9.04 -5.71 2.79
N TYR A 33 -8.50 -5.08 1.73
CA TYR A 33 -8.09 -5.78 0.52
C TYR A 33 -7.00 -6.82 0.81
N TYR A 34 -5.96 -6.47 1.57
CA TYR A 34 -4.88 -7.40 1.91
C TYR A 34 -5.33 -8.55 2.80
N LEU A 35 -6.29 -8.32 3.70
CA LEU A 35 -6.93 -9.41 4.45
C LEU A 35 -7.65 -10.39 3.53
N VAL A 36 -8.44 -9.89 2.57
CA VAL A 36 -9.11 -10.75 1.57
C VAL A 36 -8.09 -11.47 0.70
N LEU A 37 -7.03 -10.77 0.27
CA LEU A 37 -5.98 -11.34 -0.55
C LEU A 37 -5.27 -12.48 0.19
N LEU A 38 -4.95 -12.30 1.47
CA LEU A 38 -4.30 -13.31 2.32
C LEU A 38 -5.10 -14.61 2.38
N LEU A 39 -6.43 -14.50 2.43
CA LEU A 39 -7.33 -15.66 2.46
C LEU A 39 -7.55 -16.30 1.08
N SER A 40 -7.14 -15.63 0.00
CA SER A 40 -7.42 -16.03 -1.38
C SER A 40 -6.20 -16.53 -2.14
N VAL A 41 -4.99 -16.29 -1.65
CA VAL A 41 -3.75 -16.72 -2.31
C VAL A 41 -3.28 -18.09 -1.84
N GLY A 42 -2.57 -18.81 -2.72
CA GLY A 42 -1.89 -20.06 -2.36
C GLY A 42 -0.71 -19.86 -1.41
N VAL A 43 -0.24 -20.96 -0.81
CA VAL A 43 0.82 -20.97 0.22
C VAL A 43 2.08 -20.19 -0.19
N ALA A 44 2.49 -20.28 -1.46
CA ALA A 44 3.67 -19.61 -1.99
C ALA A 44 3.63 -18.07 -1.87
N LEU A 45 2.44 -17.47 -1.77
CA LEU A 45 2.25 -16.02 -1.70
C LEU A 45 1.89 -15.53 -0.29
N LEU A 46 1.70 -16.42 0.69
CA LEU A 46 1.26 -16.02 2.04
C LEU A 46 2.23 -15.05 2.72
N ILE A 47 3.52 -15.35 2.70
CA ILE A 47 4.55 -14.52 3.35
C ILE A 47 4.59 -13.09 2.77
N PRO A 48 4.75 -12.88 1.45
CA PRO A 48 4.78 -11.52 0.92
C PRO A 48 3.45 -10.77 1.14
N VAL A 49 2.29 -11.44 1.01
CA VAL A 49 0.99 -10.80 1.31
C VAL A 49 0.89 -10.37 2.78
N LEU A 50 1.37 -11.20 3.71
CA LEU A 50 1.38 -10.89 5.14
C LEU A 50 2.28 -9.68 5.46
N LEU A 51 3.42 -9.56 4.79
CA LEU A 51 4.32 -8.41 4.97
C LEU A 51 3.66 -7.11 4.52
N TYR A 52 3.04 -7.08 3.35
CA TYR A 52 2.30 -5.89 2.89
C TYR A 52 1.12 -5.57 3.80
N LEU A 53 0.35 -6.58 4.23
CA LEU A 53 -0.73 -6.39 5.21
C LEU A 53 -0.21 -5.74 6.49
N LEU A 54 0.94 -6.18 7.02
CA LEU A 54 1.52 -5.63 8.24
C LEU A 54 1.95 -4.16 8.04
N VAL A 55 2.57 -3.83 6.90
CA VAL A 55 2.95 -2.44 6.57
C VAL A 55 1.70 -1.56 6.53
N HIS A 56 0.63 -2.00 5.87
CA HIS A 56 -0.63 -1.26 5.78
C HIS A 56 -1.34 -1.13 7.12
N LEU A 57 -1.32 -2.17 7.95
CA LEU A 57 -1.93 -2.12 9.27
C LEU A 57 -1.20 -1.12 10.18
N LEU A 58 0.14 -1.23 10.27
CA LEU A 58 0.95 -0.35 11.10
C LEU A 58 0.92 1.09 10.59
N GLY A 59 1.10 1.29 9.28
CA GLY A 59 1.05 2.58 8.62
C GLY A 59 -0.33 3.22 8.73
N GLY A 60 -1.39 2.46 8.44
CA GLY A 60 -2.78 2.90 8.53
C GLY A 60 -3.19 3.30 9.94
N VAL A 61 -2.83 2.51 10.96
CA VAL A 61 -3.08 2.87 12.37
C VAL A 61 -2.34 4.15 12.74
N ALA A 62 -1.05 4.27 12.41
CA ALA A 62 -0.28 5.48 12.67
C ALA A 62 -0.86 6.72 11.97
N TYR A 63 -1.39 6.54 10.76
CA TYR A 63 -2.01 7.60 9.96
C TYR A 63 -3.38 8.03 10.52
N VAL A 64 -4.22 7.09 10.91
CA VAL A 64 -5.54 7.36 11.52
C VAL A 64 -5.39 8.08 12.85
N LEU A 65 -4.45 7.62 13.69
CA LEU A 65 -4.13 8.21 14.99
C LEU A 65 -3.33 9.53 14.89
N ASN A 66 -2.99 9.98 13.68
CA ASN A 66 -2.21 11.19 13.42
C ASN A 66 -0.83 11.20 14.12
N VAL A 67 -0.21 10.04 14.35
CA VAL A 67 1.11 9.92 15.00
C VAL A 67 2.22 10.61 14.19
N THR A 68 1.99 10.77 12.89
CA THR A 68 2.91 11.42 11.95
C THR A 68 2.64 12.92 11.76
N LYS A 69 1.62 13.48 12.42
CA LYS A 69 1.26 14.90 12.27
C LYS A 69 2.41 15.80 12.73
N GLY A 70 2.81 16.73 11.87
CA GLY A 70 3.90 17.69 12.15
C GLY A 70 5.31 17.14 11.89
N ARG A 71 5.46 15.88 11.45
CA ARG A 71 6.75 15.38 10.95
C ARG A 71 6.95 15.81 9.51
N ASP A 72 8.14 16.31 9.19
CA ASP A 72 8.53 16.54 7.81
C ASP A 72 8.79 15.19 7.11
N VAL A 73 7.82 14.79 6.30
CA VAL A 73 7.88 13.55 5.50
C VAL A 73 8.38 13.78 4.08
N SER A 74 8.66 15.03 3.69
CA SER A 74 9.02 15.38 2.30
C SER A 74 10.23 14.60 1.79
N LYS A 75 11.25 14.46 2.64
CA LYS A 75 12.49 13.69 2.37
C LYS A 75 12.27 12.19 2.16
N TYR A 76 11.12 11.66 2.56
CA TYR A 76 10.80 10.24 2.41
C TYR A 76 9.83 9.95 1.24
N LEU A 77 9.27 10.97 0.60
CA LEU A 77 8.26 10.78 -0.46
C LEU A 77 8.79 10.02 -1.67
N PHE A 78 10.07 10.20 -2.03
CA PHE A 78 10.67 9.43 -3.12
C PHE A 78 10.79 7.93 -2.78
N TYR A 79 11.25 7.60 -1.57
CA TYR A 79 11.32 6.21 -1.12
C TYR A 79 9.94 5.59 -0.96
N TYR A 80 8.97 6.39 -0.51
CA TYR A 80 7.57 5.99 -0.47
C TYR A 80 7.04 5.69 -1.87
N ALA A 81 7.37 6.50 -2.88
CA ALA A 81 7.01 6.22 -4.27
C ALA A 81 7.60 4.90 -4.79
N ILE A 82 8.86 4.59 -4.46
CA ILE A 82 9.50 3.32 -4.82
C ILE A 82 8.72 2.17 -4.18
N TYR A 83 8.41 2.27 -2.89
CA TYR A 83 7.63 1.28 -2.16
C TYR A 83 6.28 1.02 -2.86
N GLU A 84 5.54 2.08 -3.21
CA GLU A 84 4.25 2.00 -3.90
C GLU A 84 4.36 1.30 -5.27
N PHE A 85 5.40 1.59 -6.06
CA PHE A 85 5.60 0.92 -7.35
C PHE A 85 6.03 -0.54 -7.22
N VAL A 86 6.85 -0.87 -6.21
CA VAL A 86 7.23 -2.27 -5.91
C VAL A 86 5.99 -3.07 -5.51
N GLU A 87 5.13 -2.49 -4.69
CA GLU A 87 3.86 -3.09 -4.30
C GLU A 87 2.91 -3.28 -5.49
N ALA A 88 2.77 -2.27 -6.36
CA ALA A 88 2.00 -2.41 -7.59
C ALA A 88 2.54 -3.53 -8.50
N GLY A 89 3.85 -3.66 -8.62
CA GLY A 89 4.50 -4.76 -9.35
C GLY A 89 4.19 -6.13 -8.75
N PHE A 90 4.21 -6.24 -7.42
CA PHE A 90 3.80 -7.44 -6.71
C PHE A 90 2.33 -7.79 -6.98
N LEU A 91 1.41 -6.83 -6.94
CA LEU A 91 0.00 -7.07 -7.22
C LEU A 91 -0.24 -7.52 -8.68
N LEU A 92 0.48 -6.97 -9.65
CA LEU A 92 0.46 -7.45 -11.03
C LEU A 92 0.93 -8.91 -11.12
N PHE A 93 2.00 -9.25 -10.40
CA PHE A 93 2.48 -10.63 -10.32
C PHE A 93 1.45 -11.59 -9.71
N VAL A 94 0.77 -11.18 -8.63
CA VAL A 94 -0.30 -11.98 -8.02
C VAL A 94 -1.45 -12.20 -9.00
N ILE A 95 -1.90 -11.15 -9.69
CA ILE A 95 -2.94 -11.26 -10.73
C ILE A 95 -2.51 -12.25 -11.82
N TYR A 96 -1.26 -12.15 -12.30
CA TYR A 96 -0.73 -13.07 -13.31
C TYR A 96 -0.80 -14.53 -12.84
N ILE A 97 -0.37 -14.82 -11.60
CA ILE A 97 -0.41 -16.18 -11.04
C ILE A 97 -1.86 -16.67 -10.90
N MET A 98 -2.76 -15.85 -10.36
CA MET A 98 -4.16 -16.22 -10.14
C MET A 98 -4.94 -16.46 -11.44
N VAL A 99 -4.59 -15.78 -12.52
CA VAL A 99 -5.23 -15.99 -13.84
C VAL A 99 -4.71 -17.25 -14.55
N ARG A 100 -3.50 -17.70 -14.20
CA ARG A 100 -2.83 -18.83 -14.85
C ARG A 100 -2.98 -20.17 -14.10
N SER A 101 -3.49 -20.14 -12.86
CA SER A 101 -3.73 -21.31 -12.02
C SER A 101 -5.16 -21.81 -12.18
#